data_AF-A0A258BPJ6-F1
#
_entry.id   AF-A0A258BPJ6-F1
#
_cell.length_a   1.000
_cell.length_b   1.000
_cell.length_c   1.000
_cell.angle_alpha   90.00
_cell.angle_beta   90.00
_cell.angle_gamma   90.00
#
_symmetry.space_group_name_H-M   'P 1'
#
loop_
_entity.id
_entity.type
_entity.pdbx_description
1 polymer ?
#
loop_
_entity_poly.entity_id
_entity_poly.type
_entity_poly.pdbx_seq_one_letter_code
_entity_poly.pdbx_strand_id
1 'polypeptide(L)'
;MVNGSPRSLTASTNVFNADDDISSLTGLNIGDRVCYMLGVTRYNRRAGDPIQPNNRFLYSTPVCVTVAKKPKVQFWGADVRSTQQVRTGVSTVGGAMYGSWAEYAIMSQNVINSASGAGLSSTSAGRAPVTVANYNKLTFANTGSPTSPYGNFGAIPASSVPISYTDSTGASLPPNSTIDIATRSSGAYYSTGNLTISGGTLATGKTIIMKSASTITISGDLFYQDVPYGSTKDLPQLVISARNIIINDSVSTINAWLLGKGGYVSTCGAMPSSGAWFSDLNSSRCTNPLRINGPIIADNLYLRRTAGASSTNRGEPAEILNLRPDTYLWSQSESSKSSSIGTQFVRELPPRF
;
A
#
# COMPACT_ATOMS: atom_id res chain seq x y z
N MET A 1 32.55 -6.60 0.48
CA MET A 1 32.76 -5.70 1.63
C MET A 1 33.86 -4.72 1.25
N VAL A 2 33.49 -3.55 0.76
CA VAL A 2 34.46 -2.49 0.44
C VAL A 2 34.61 -1.63 1.68
N ASN A 3 35.85 -1.54 2.17
CA ASN A 3 36.27 -0.81 3.35
C ASN A 3 36.04 0.70 3.13
N GLY A 4 34.93 1.23 3.62
CA GLY A 4 34.74 2.67 3.76
C GLY A 4 35.54 3.16 4.96
N SER A 5 36.48 4.09 4.75
CA SER A 5 37.24 4.69 5.84
C SER A 5 36.31 5.25 6.92
N PRO A 6 36.58 5.01 8.22
CA PRO A 6 35.76 5.53 9.29
C PRO A 6 35.83 7.06 9.28
N ARG A 7 34.73 7.72 8.93
CA ARG A 7 34.56 9.16 9.13
C ARG A 7 34.18 9.38 10.59
N SER A 8 35.05 10.08 11.34
CA SER A 8 34.67 10.57 12.67
C SER A 8 33.69 11.72 12.49
N LEU A 9 32.41 11.46 12.80
CA LEU A 9 31.41 12.51 12.93
C LEU A 9 31.51 13.05 14.36
N THR A 10 31.70 14.36 14.49
CA THR A 10 31.73 15.04 15.80
C THR A 10 30.31 15.08 16.35
N ALA A 11 29.88 14.03 17.04
CA ALA A 11 28.61 14.02 17.74
C ALA A 11 28.73 14.91 18.99
N SER A 12 28.00 16.03 19.02
CA SER A 12 27.74 16.74 20.26
C SER A 12 27.03 15.79 21.21
N THR A 13 27.63 15.55 22.37
CA THR A 13 27.14 14.70 23.46
C THR A 13 25.69 15.01 23.77
N ASN A 14 24.77 14.15 23.32
CA ASN A 14 23.40 13.99 23.83
C ASN A 14 22.77 12.76 23.15
N VAL A 15 23.19 11.56 23.57
CA VAL A 15 22.45 10.32 23.27
C VAL A 15 21.35 10.23 24.32
N PHE A 16 20.18 10.77 24.02
CA PHE A 16 19.02 10.67 24.90
C PHE A 16 18.40 9.26 24.83
N ASN A 17 17.94 8.80 25.99
CA ASN A 17 17.21 7.54 26.15
C ASN A 17 15.92 7.52 25.32
N ALA A 18 15.60 6.32 24.82
CA ALA A 18 14.42 5.89 24.07
C ALA A 18 14.41 6.32 22.59
N ASP A 19 14.57 5.31 21.73
CA ASP A 19 14.71 5.34 20.27
C ASP A 19 16.06 5.86 19.76
N ASP A 20 16.75 5.02 18.98
CA ASP A 20 18.02 5.34 18.31
C ASP A 20 17.80 6.40 17.22
N ASP A 21 17.65 7.66 17.64
CA ASP A 21 17.40 8.77 16.74
C ASP A 21 18.70 9.28 16.11
N ILE A 22 19.00 8.76 14.93
CA ILE A 22 20.12 9.22 14.08
C ILE A 22 19.75 10.42 13.20
N SER A 23 18.59 11.07 13.41
CA SER A 23 18.13 12.19 12.56
C SER A 23 19.03 13.42 12.60
N SER A 24 19.84 13.56 13.66
CA SER A 24 20.85 14.62 13.80
C SER A 24 22.09 14.41 12.92
N LEU A 25 22.30 13.20 12.39
CA LEU A 25 23.42 12.89 11.51
C LEU A 25 23.10 13.29 10.06
N THR A 26 23.84 14.27 9.55
CA THR A 26 23.71 14.74 8.16
C THR A 26 24.56 13.91 7.19
N GLY A 27 24.10 13.79 5.94
CA GLY A 27 24.88 13.17 4.86
C GLY A 27 24.77 11.64 4.78
N LEU A 28 23.82 11.04 5.48
CA LEU A 28 23.53 9.61 5.38
C LEU A 28 22.67 9.29 4.16
N ASN A 29 23.02 8.22 3.46
CA ASN A 29 22.31 7.68 2.30
C ASN A 29 21.53 6.41 2.65
N ILE A 30 20.53 6.07 1.83
CA ILE A 30 19.78 4.83 2.00
C ILE A 30 20.73 3.64 1.86
N GLY A 31 20.68 2.73 2.84
CA GLY A 31 21.58 1.57 2.94
C GLY A 31 22.79 1.82 3.83
N ASP A 32 23.08 3.07 4.23
CA ASP A 32 24.13 3.35 5.19
C ASP A 32 23.79 2.70 6.53
N ARG A 33 24.82 2.12 7.15
CA ARG A 33 24.73 1.51 8.47
C ARG A 33 25.50 2.37 9.45
N VAL A 34 24.79 2.99 10.38
CA VAL A 34 25.38 3.78 11.46
C VAL A 34 25.49 2.87 12.66
N CYS A 35 26.72 2.64 13.13
CA CYS A 35 26.97 1.91 14.36
C CYS A 35 27.55 2.86 15.39
N TYR A 36 27.04 2.81 16.61
CA TYR A 36 27.54 3.59 17.73
C TYR A 36 27.85 2.65 18.90
N MET A 37 28.85 3.01 19.70
CA MET A 37 29.30 2.24 20.86
C MET A 37 29.76 3.19 21.96
N LEU A 38 29.61 2.78 23.22
CA LEU A 38 30.10 3.52 24.38
C LEU A 38 31.49 3.02 24.76
N GLY A 39 32.48 3.93 24.80
CA GLY A 39 33.81 3.66 25.33
C GLY A 39 34.00 4.33 26.69
N VAL A 40 34.35 3.56 27.72
CA VAL A 40 34.66 4.07 29.06
C VAL A 40 36.10 3.75 29.40
N THR A 41 36.88 4.76 29.82
CA THR A 41 38.23 4.57 30.39
C THR A 41 38.21 4.89 31.88
N ARG A 42 39.06 4.22 32.66
CA ARG A 42 39.21 4.55 34.09
C ARG A 42 39.92 5.90 34.22
N TYR A 43 39.32 6.82 34.96
CA TYR A 43 39.97 8.05 35.37
C TYR A 43 40.96 7.76 36.51
N ASN A 44 42.19 7.39 36.17
CA ASN A 44 43.26 7.22 37.15
C ASN A 44 43.95 8.57 37.38
N ARG A 45 43.42 9.39 38.30
CA ARG A 45 44.14 10.52 38.87
C ARG A 45 44.41 10.28 40.35
N ARG A 46 45.67 10.36 40.74
CA ARG A 46 46.07 10.88 42.06
C ARG A 46 46.74 12.23 41.83
N ALA A 47 46.56 13.17 42.76
CA ALA A 47 47.18 14.49 42.65
C ALA A 47 48.71 14.35 42.64
N GLY A 48 49.36 14.79 41.55
CA GLY A 48 50.82 14.77 41.40
C GLY A 48 51.40 13.72 40.44
N ASP A 49 50.60 12.81 39.88
CA ASP A 49 51.11 11.85 38.88
C ASP A 49 51.32 12.51 37.50
N PRO A 50 52.42 12.20 36.78
CA PRO A 50 52.64 12.64 35.40
C PRO A 50 51.58 12.03 34.46
N ILE A 51 51.27 12.73 33.34
CA ILE A 51 50.25 12.32 32.37
C ILE A 51 50.60 10.95 31.78
N GLN A 52 50.06 9.88 32.35
CA GLN A 52 50.08 8.55 31.76
C GLN A 52 48.77 8.38 31.00
N PRO A 53 48.79 8.27 29.66
CA PRO A 53 47.58 8.04 28.88
C PRO A 53 47.05 6.65 29.25
N ASN A 54 45.98 6.60 30.06
CA ASN A 54 45.28 5.36 30.33
C ASN A 54 44.48 4.95 29.08
N ASN A 55 45.18 4.34 28.13
CA ASN A 55 44.64 3.91 26.84
C ASN A 55 43.76 2.65 26.90
N ARG A 56 43.38 2.19 28.10
CA ARG A 56 42.49 1.04 28.26
C ARG A 56 41.03 1.48 28.29
N PHE A 57 40.45 1.58 27.11
CA PHE A 57 39.00 1.73 26.93
C PHE A 57 38.30 0.37 27.06
N LEU A 58 37.22 0.34 27.82
CA LEU A 58 36.22 -0.71 27.78
C LEU A 58 35.11 -0.25 26.83
N TYR A 59 34.81 -1.04 25.82
CA TYR A 59 33.77 -0.72 24.84
C TYR A 59 32.52 -1.55 25.09
N SER A 60 31.35 -0.95 24.88
CA SER A 60 30.09 -1.67 24.78
C SER A 60 30.04 -2.49 23.49
N THR A 61 29.10 -3.43 23.42
CA THR A 61 28.69 -4.00 22.13
C THR A 61 28.16 -2.87 21.24
N PRO A 62 28.58 -2.78 19.97
CA PRO A 62 28.09 -1.76 19.06
C PRO A 62 26.63 -2.03 18.73
N VAL A 63 25.82 -0.98 18.79
CA VAL A 63 24.44 -0.99 18.29
C VAL A 63 24.45 -0.34 16.92
N CYS A 64 23.76 -0.94 15.96
CA CYS A 64 23.74 -0.45 14.59
C CYS A 64 22.31 -0.25 14.10
N VAL A 65 22.09 0.86 13.43
CA VAL A 65 20.86 1.15 12.69
C VAL A 65 21.17 1.32 11.20
N THR A 66 20.22 0.96 10.35
CA THR A 66 20.34 1.11 8.90
C THR A 66 19.38 2.19 8.43
N VAL A 67 19.88 3.11 7.60
CA VAL A 67 19.05 4.12 6.96
C VAL A 67 18.20 3.45 5.89
N ALA A 68 16.90 3.36 6.15
CA ALA A 68 15.93 2.73 5.28
C ALA A 68 14.83 3.72 4.87
N LYS A 69 14.24 3.47 3.70
CA LYS A 69 13.01 4.14 3.28
C LYS A 69 11.79 3.39 3.82
N LYS A 70 10.73 4.13 4.13
CA LYS A 70 9.42 3.58 4.51
C LYS A 70 8.38 4.03 3.48
N PRO A 71 8.21 3.29 2.36
CA PRO A 71 7.25 3.61 1.31
C PRO A 71 5.83 3.78 1.86
N LYS A 72 5.04 4.67 1.25
CA LYS A 72 3.67 4.99 1.70
C LYS A 72 2.63 4.59 0.65
N VAL A 73 1.41 4.34 1.09
CA VAL A 73 0.24 4.17 0.23
C VAL A 73 -0.81 5.22 0.56
N GLN A 74 -1.55 5.66 -0.45
CA GLN A 74 -2.74 6.48 -0.26
C GLN A 74 -3.95 5.77 -0.88
N PHE A 75 -5.05 5.72 -0.14
CA PHE A 75 -6.33 5.23 -0.65
C PHE A 75 -7.27 6.41 -0.85
N TRP A 76 -7.75 6.61 -2.08
CA TRP A 76 -8.60 7.72 -2.47
C TRP A 76 -9.97 7.23 -2.91
N GLY A 77 -11.00 8.04 -2.69
CA GLY A 77 -12.34 7.83 -3.21
C GLY A 77 -13.23 6.85 -2.43
N ALA A 78 -12.71 6.16 -1.39
CA ALA A 78 -13.52 5.27 -0.55
C ALA A 78 -12.87 4.88 0.78
N ASP A 79 -13.63 4.15 1.59
CA ASP A 79 -13.18 3.47 2.80
C ASP A 79 -12.28 2.26 2.48
N VAL A 80 -11.37 1.95 3.40
CA VAL A 80 -10.63 0.68 3.40
C VAL A 80 -11.29 -0.27 4.38
N ARG A 81 -11.60 -1.49 3.93
CA ARG A 81 -12.23 -2.53 4.76
C ARG A 81 -11.40 -3.80 4.75
N SER A 82 -11.17 -4.37 5.93
CA SER A 82 -10.47 -5.65 6.10
C SER A 82 -11.22 -6.52 7.10
N THR A 83 -11.37 -7.81 6.79
CA THR A 83 -11.89 -8.79 7.74
C THR A 83 -10.83 -9.21 8.76
N GLN A 84 -9.57 -8.84 8.54
CA GLN A 84 -8.47 -9.10 9.46
C GLN A 84 -7.82 -7.80 9.89
N GLN A 85 -6.66 -7.48 9.33
CA GLN A 85 -5.79 -6.38 9.77
C GLN A 85 -5.51 -5.43 8.61
N VAL A 86 -5.12 -4.20 8.96
CA VAL A 86 -4.58 -3.21 8.02
C VAL A 86 -3.24 -2.72 8.58
N ARG A 87 -2.15 -2.88 7.83
CA ARG A 87 -0.79 -2.56 8.29
C ARG A 87 -0.04 -1.76 7.23
N THR A 88 0.28 -0.50 7.54
CA THR A 88 0.98 0.42 6.63
C THR A 88 2.07 1.22 7.34
N GLY A 89 1.88 1.53 8.62
CA GLY A 89 2.89 2.13 9.50
C GLY A 89 3.09 3.64 9.34
N VAL A 90 3.85 4.19 10.30
CA VAL A 90 4.14 5.63 10.44
C VAL A 90 5.64 5.85 10.62
N SER A 91 6.10 7.05 10.26
CA SER A 91 7.46 7.52 10.50
C SER A 91 7.45 9.00 10.87
N THR A 92 8.27 9.39 11.82
CA THR A 92 8.51 10.79 12.19
C THR A 92 9.96 11.13 11.89
N VAL A 93 10.22 12.21 11.17
CA VAL A 93 11.58 12.67 10.83
C VAL A 93 11.60 14.19 10.89
N GLY A 94 12.59 14.77 11.57
CA GLY A 94 12.77 16.23 11.62
C GLY A 94 11.55 16.98 12.17
N GLY A 95 10.83 16.39 13.13
CA GLY A 95 9.61 16.97 13.69
C GLY A 95 8.37 16.89 12.80
N ALA A 96 8.44 16.23 11.62
CA ALA A 96 7.30 15.98 10.76
C ALA A 96 6.89 14.49 10.78
N MET A 97 5.59 14.24 10.77
CA MET A 97 4.99 12.90 10.76
C MET A 97 4.53 12.54 9.35
N TYR A 98 4.80 11.30 8.95
CA TYR A 98 4.50 10.75 7.63
C TYR A 98 3.90 9.36 7.79
N GLY A 99 2.93 9.02 6.98
CA GLY A 99 2.39 7.66 6.96
C GLY A 99 1.41 7.47 5.83
N SER A 100 1.00 6.23 5.67
CA SER A 100 -0.03 5.88 4.70
C SER A 100 -1.41 6.23 5.25
N TRP A 101 -2.34 6.60 4.38
CA TRP A 101 -3.66 7.02 4.80
C TRP A 101 -4.74 6.65 3.79
N ALA A 102 -5.97 6.49 4.27
CA ALA A 102 -7.16 6.35 3.43
C ALA A 102 -8.05 7.58 3.57
N GLU A 103 -8.52 8.16 2.47
CA GLU A 103 -9.24 9.45 2.44
C GLU A 103 -10.41 9.50 3.45
N TYR A 104 -11.20 8.43 3.51
CA TYR A 104 -12.34 8.27 4.41
C TYR A 104 -12.01 7.31 5.56
N ALA A 105 -12.90 6.36 5.89
CA ALA A 105 -12.71 5.50 7.04
C ALA A 105 -11.80 4.30 6.74
N ILE A 106 -11.12 3.81 7.77
CA ILE A 106 -10.50 2.49 7.75
C ILE A 106 -11.23 1.62 8.77
N MET A 107 -11.71 0.45 8.34
CA MET A 107 -12.46 -0.48 9.17
C MET A 107 -11.81 -1.87 9.13
N SER A 108 -11.57 -2.47 10.29
CA SER A 108 -10.90 -3.78 10.40
C SER A 108 -11.41 -4.58 11.59
N GLN A 109 -11.59 -5.91 11.46
CA GLN A 109 -12.03 -6.75 12.59
C GLN A 109 -10.91 -7.02 13.60
N ASN A 110 -9.66 -6.70 13.25
CA ASN A 110 -8.50 -6.75 14.14
C ASN A 110 -7.74 -5.42 14.09
N VAL A 111 -6.54 -5.42 14.67
CA VAL A 111 -5.63 -4.27 14.77
C VAL A 111 -5.43 -3.56 13.42
N ILE A 112 -5.55 -2.22 13.47
CA ILE A 112 -5.15 -1.30 12.41
C ILE A 112 -3.87 -0.58 12.83
N ASN A 113 -2.82 -0.69 12.02
CA ASN A 113 -1.61 0.12 12.08
C ASN A 113 -1.54 1.00 10.82
N SER A 114 -2.46 1.95 10.74
CA SER A 114 -2.68 2.90 9.65
C SER A 114 -3.58 4.05 10.18
N ALA A 115 -3.80 5.10 9.40
CA ALA A 115 -4.77 6.14 9.75
C ALA A 115 -5.67 6.50 8.56
N SER A 116 -6.79 7.15 8.86
CA SER A 116 -7.55 7.88 7.84
C SER A 116 -6.83 9.15 7.38
N GLY A 117 -7.36 9.79 6.35
CA GLY A 117 -6.93 11.08 5.84
C GLY A 117 -7.08 12.17 6.88
N ALA A 118 -8.10 12.09 7.74
CA ALA A 118 -8.27 13.01 8.88
C ALA A 118 -7.12 12.91 9.90
N GLY A 119 -6.40 11.77 9.92
CA GLY A 119 -5.31 11.48 10.84
C GLY A 119 -3.90 11.56 10.26
N LEU A 120 -3.69 11.37 8.95
CA LEU A 120 -2.34 11.37 8.35
C LEU A 120 -2.21 12.05 6.99
N SER A 121 -3.31 12.51 6.38
CA SER A 121 -3.20 13.20 5.10
C SER A 121 -2.28 14.40 5.22
N SER A 122 -1.35 14.51 4.27
CA SER A 122 -0.30 15.53 4.26
C SER A 122 0.31 15.63 2.86
N THR A 123 1.05 16.72 2.63
CA THR A 123 1.85 16.90 1.42
C THR A 123 3.14 16.09 1.49
N SER A 124 3.99 16.16 0.46
CA SER A 124 5.32 15.55 0.46
C SER A 124 6.22 16.00 1.63
N ALA A 125 5.95 17.17 2.22
CA ALA A 125 6.65 17.70 3.39
C ALA A 125 6.23 17.04 4.72
N GLY A 126 5.11 16.30 4.74
CA GLY A 126 4.55 15.70 5.95
C GLY A 126 3.70 16.69 6.75
N ARG A 127 3.29 16.29 7.94
CA ARG A 127 2.46 17.11 8.84
C ARG A 127 3.09 17.28 10.22
N ALA A 128 2.59 18.26 10.97
CA ALA A 128 2.91 18.40 12.37
C ALA A 128 2.56 17.11 13.14
N PRO A 129 3.35 16.69 14.15
CA PRO A 129 3.08 15.48 14.91
C PRO A 129 1.73 15.56 15.60
N VAL A 130 1.02 14.43 15.61
CA VAL A 130 -0.26 14.30 16.31
C VAL A 130 -0.24 13.15 17.29
N THR A 131 -1.05 13.28 18.34
CA THR A 131 -1.24 12.20 19.32
C THR A 131 -1.90 10.98 18.67
N VAL A 132 -1.72 9.80 19.26
CA VAL A 132 -2.34 8.54 18.79
C VAL A 132 -3.87 8.67 18.66
N ALA A 133 -4.53 9.39 19.57
CA ALA A 133 -5.97 9.63 19.50
C ALA A 133 -6.38 10.45 18.27
N ASN A 134 -5.61 11.51 17.94
CA ASN A 134 -5.87 12.35 16.76
C ASN A 134 -5.49 11.67 15.45
N TYR A 135 -4.48 10.81 15.49
CA TYR A 135 -4.04 9.97 14.39
C TYR A 135 -5.09 8.89 14.02
N ASN A 136 -5.82 8.34 15.01
CA ASN A 136 -6.81 7.28 14.81
C ASN A 136 -8.24 7.78 14.53
N LYS A 137 -8.45 9.06 14.18
CA LYS A 137 -9.77 9.57 13.79
C LYS A 137 -10.29 8.77 12.59
N LEU A 138 -11.58 8.38 12.61
CA LEU A 138 -12.20 7.58 11.54
C LEU A 138 -11.49 6.23 11.26
N THR A 139 -10.76 5.72 12.26
CA THR A 139 -10.14 4.39 12.24
C THR A 139 -10.90 3.49 13.20
N PHE A 140 -11.54 2.45 12.68
CA PHE A 140 -12.43 1.57 13.43
C PHE A 140 -11.84 0.16 13.45
N ALA A 141 -11.28 -0.25 14.59
CA ALA A 141 -10.73 -1.59 14.79
C ALA A 141 -11.38 -2.24 16.00
N ASN A 142 -11.67 -3.54 15.92
CA ASN A 142 -11.92 -4.34 17.11
C ASN A 142 -10.57 -4.84 17.62
N THR A 143 -10.15 -4.37 18.80
CA THR A 143 -8.80 -4.66 19.31
C THR A 143 -8.73 -5.92 20.15
N GLY A 144 -9.87 -6.55 20.50
CA GLY A 144 -9.96 -7.86 21.14
C GLY A 144 -9.15 -8.03 22.44
N SER A 145 -8.60 -6.95 22.99
CA SER A 145 -7.68 -6.99 24.11
C SER A 145 -8.44 -7.31 25.40
N PRO A 146 -8.04 -8.33 26.18
CA PRO A 146 -8.69 -8.66 27.46
C PRO A 146 -8.62 -7.55 28.49
N THR A 147 -7.61 -6.67 28.40
CA THR A 147 -7.30 -5.63 29.40
C THR A 147 -7.69 -4.22 28.96
N SER A 148 -7.93 -4.01 27.67
CA SER A 148 -8.37 -2.72 27.14
C SER A 148 -9.11 -2.90 25.80
N PRO A 149 -10.34 -3.47 25.83
CA PRO A 149 -11.10 -3.72 24.62
C PRO A 149 -11.62 -2.39 24.05
N TYR A 150 -10.91 -1.84 23.06
CA TYR A 150 -11.41 -0.75 22.25
C TYR A 150 -12.00 -1.29 20.95
N GLY A 151 -13.16 -0.75 20.57
CA GLY A 151 -13.94 -1.24 19.45
C GLY A 151 -14.61 -2.57 19.75
N ASN A 152 -15.90 -2.63 19.44
CA ASN A 152 -16.69 -3.86 19.43
C ASN A 152 -17.77 -3.71 18.34
N PHE A 153 -17.33 -3.26 17.17
CA PHE A 153 -18.14 -3.28 15.97
C PHE A 153 -18.43 -4.77 15.69
N GLY A 154 -19.65 -5.09 15.24
CA GLY A 154 -19.96 -6.48 14.86
C GLY A 154 -19.03 -6.99 13.75
N ALA A 155 -19.31 -8.19 13.22
CA ALA A 155 -18.54 -8.69 12.09
C ALA A 155 -18.56 -7.68 10.93
N ILE A 156 -17.38 -7.23 10.50
CA ILE A 156 -17.26 -6.43 9.28
C ILE A 156 -17.44 -7.38 8.10
N PRO A 157 -18.52 -7.25 7.32
CA PRO A 157 -18.81 -8.21 6.26
C PRO A 157 -17.70 -8.19 5.20
N ALA A 158 -17.28 -9.38 4.79
CA ALA A 158 -16.40 -9.53 3.64
C ALA A 158 -17.11 -8.99 2.39
N SER A 159 -16.39 -8.25 1.55
CA SER A 159 -16.90 -7.93 0.21
C SER A 159 -16.87 -9.19 -0.63
N SER A 160 -18.04 -9.63 -1.12
CA SER A 160 -18.13 -10.77 -2.02
C SER A 160 -17.97 -10.33 -3.47
N VAL A 161 -17.22 -11.10 -4.24
CA VAL A 161 -17.14 -10.93 -5.68
C VAL A 161 -18.28 -11.73 -6.33
N PRO A 162 -19.13 -11.11 -7.18
CA PRO A 162 -20.21 -11.84 -7.85
C PRO A 162 -19.69 -13.03 -8.68
N ILE A 163 -20.50 -14.09 -8.75
CA ILE A 163 -20.11 -15.33 -9.46
C ILE A 163 -19.84 -15.11 -10.95
N SER A 164 -20.52 -14.14 -11.57
CA SER A 164 -20.32 -13.75 -12.97
C SER A 164 -18.90 -13.25 -13.28
N TYR A 165 -18.13 -12.85 -12.27
CA TYR A 165 -16.74 -12.46 -12.42
C TYR A 165 -15.76 -13.57 -12.03
N THR A 166 -16.22 -14.67 -11.44
CA THR A 166 -15.36 -15.71 -10.85
C THR A 166 -15.63 -17.12 -11.36
N ASP A 167 -16.66 -17.30 -12.17
CA ASP A 167 -16.96 -18.54 -12.89
C ASP A 167 -16.01 -18.78 -14.07
N SER A 168 -16.22 -19.90 -14.77
CA SER A 168 -15.46 -20.29 -15.97
C SER A 168 -16.17 -19.90 -17.27
N THR A 169 -17.07 -18.91 -17.25
CA THR A 169 -17.81 -18.49 -18.45
C THR A 169 -17.05 -17.42 -19.24
N GLY A 170 -17.08 -17.53 -20.56
CA GLY A 170 -16.41 -16.62 -21.49
C GLY A 170 -15.72 -17.37 -22.64
N ALA A 171 -15.15 -16.61 -23.57
CA ALA A 171 -14.31 -17.16 -24.63
C ALA A 171 -13.04 -17.78 -24.03
N SER A 172 -12.75 -19.02 -24.40
CA SER A 172 -11.59 -19.76 -23.89
C SER A 172 -10.28 -19.16 -24.41
N LEU A 173 -9.33 -18.92 -23.50
CA LEU A 173 -7.98 -18.48 -23.81
C LEU A 173 -6.97 -19.59 -23.47
N PRO A 174 -6.01 -19.89 -24.38
CA PRO A 174 -4.93 -20.81 -24.08
C PRO A 174 -4.17 -20.42 -22.80
N PRO A 175 -3.82 -21.39 -21.94
CA PRO A 175 -2.92 -21.16 -20.82
C PRO A 175 -1.60 -20.50 -21.25
N ASN A 176 -1.05 -19.65 -20.40
CA ASN A 176 0.19 -18.90 -20.60
C ASN A 176 0.15 -17.93 -21.80
N SER A 177 -1.03 -17.57 -22.28
CA SER A 177 -1.17 -16.57 -23.33
C SER A 177 -0.87 -15.16 -22.82
N THR A 178 -0.33 -14.34 -23.73
CA THR A 178 -0.11 -12.91 -23.51
C THR A 178 -1.19 -12.11 -24.25
N ILE A 179 -1.81 -11.17 -23.55
CA ILE A 179 -3.00 -10.46 -23.97
C ILE A 179 -2.73 -8.97 -23.96
N ASP A 180 -2.84 -8.34 -25.13
CA ASP A 180 -3.02 -6.89 -25.25
C ASP A 180 -4.53 -6.59 -25.23
N ILE A 181 -4.95 -5.71 -24.31
CA ILE A 181 -6.36 -5.32 -24.16
C ILE A 181 -6.84 -4.41 -25.30
N ALA A 182 -5.93 -3.68 -25.97
CA ALA A 182 -6.30 -2.76 -27.05
C ALA A 182 -6.86 -3.51 -28.27
N THR A 183 -6.27 -4.66 -28.56
CA THR A 183 -6.63 -5.52 -29.71
C THR A 183 -7.81 -6.44 -29.43
N ARG A 184 -8.29 -6.52 -28.19
CA ARG A 184 -9.38 -7.42 -27.81
C ARG A 184 -10.76 -6.79 -28.06
N SER A 185 -11.72 -7.64 -28.43
CA SER A 185 -13.12 -7.25 -28.53
C SER A 185 -13.77 -7.24 -27.13
N SER A 186 -14.89 -6.54 -26.99
CA SER A 186 -15.66 -6.57 -25.74
C SER A 186 -16.16 -8.00 -25.47
N GLY A 187 -16.12 -8.41 -24.21
CA GLY A 187 -16.59 -9.72 -23.78
C GLY A 187 -15.88 -10.26 -22.55
N ALA A 188 -16.36 -11.43 -22.10
CA ALA A 188 -15.70 -12.21 -21.06
C ALA A 188 -14.76 -13.24 -21.68
N TYR A 189 -13.57 -13.38 -21.10
CA TYR A 189 -12.56 -14.34 -21.48
C TYR A 189 -12.11 -15.14 -20.26
N TYR A 190 -11.89 -16.43 -20.44
CA TYR A 190 -11.53 -17.33 -19.36
C TYR A 190 -10.34 -18.23 -19.75
N SER A 191 -9.40 -18.40 -18.83
CA SER A 191 -8.34 -19.40 -18.95
C SER A 191 -8.24 -20.27 -17.70
N THR A 192 -7.96 -21.56 -17.90
CA THR A 192 -7.67 -22.50 -16.82
C THR A 192 -6.27 -22.33 -16.23
N GLY A 193 -5.36 -21.67 -16.95
CA GLY A 193 -3.98 -21.47 -16.53
C GLY A 193 -3.61 -20.00 -16.35
N ASN A 194 -2.31 -19.74 -16.27
CA ASN A 194 -1.80 -18.37 -16.09
C ASN A 194 -2.06 -17.52 -17.33
N LEU A 195 -2.23 -16.21 -17.16
CA LEU A 195 -2.30 -15.26 -18.26
C LEU A 195 -1.35 -14.10 -17.98
N THR A 196 -0.84 -13.48 -19.04
CA THR A 196 -0.11 -12.21 -18.94
C THR A 196 -0.90 -11.15 -19.69
N ILE A 197 -1.14 -10.00 -19.08
CA ILE A 197 -1.68 -8.81 -19.74
C ILE A 197 -0.51 -7.88 -20.02
N SER A 198 -0.19 -7.69 -21.30
CA SER A 198 0.99 -6.94 -21.75
C SER A 198 0.83 -5.42 -21.62
N GLY A 199 -0.40 -4.94 -21.39
CA GLY A 199 -0.75 -3.53 -21.37
C GLY A 199 -1.83 -3.23 -22.40
N GLY A 200 -2.09 -1.93 -22.60
CA GLY A 200 -2.93 -1.42 -23.68
C GLY A 200 -3.85 -0.30 -23.23
N THR A 201 -4.55 0.30 -24.19
CA THR A 201 -5.59 1.31 -23.94
C THR A 201 -6.95 0.75 -24.37
N LEU A 202 -7.90 0.72 -23.44
CA LEU A 202 -9.25 0.27 -23.68
C LEU A 202 -10.08 1.41 -24.29
N ALA A 203 -10.55 1.19 -25.52
CA ALA A 203 -11.35 2.17 -26.25
C ALA A 203 -12.74 2.41 -25.62
N THR A 204 -13.34 3.56 -25.90
CA THR A 204 -14.68 3.96 -25.42
C THR A 204 -15.72 2.85 -25.61
N GLY A 205 -16.55 2.63 -24.59
CA GLY A 205 -17.66 1.66 -24.60
C GLY A 205 -17.22 0.20 -24.64
N LYS A 206 -15.90 -0.10 -24.58
CA LYS A 206 -15.42 -1.47 -24.48
C LYS A 206 -15.46 -1.96 -23.03
N THR A 207 -16.06 -3.13 -22.85
CA THR A 207 -16.02 -3.89 -21.59
C THR A 207 -15.30 -5.19 -21.81
N ILE A 208 -14.22 -5.44 -21.08
CA ILE A 208 -13.47 -6.71 -21.10
C ILE A 208 -13.43 -7.28 -19.68
N ILE A 209 -13.80 -8.54 -19.55
CA ILE A 209 -13.69 -9.30 -18.30
C ILE A 209 -12.67 -10.42 -18.52
N MET A 210 -11.48 -10.27 -17.95
CA MET A 210 -10.41 -11.25 -17.99
C MET A 210 -10.47 -12.13 -16.74
N LYS A 211 -10.70 -13.43 -16.93
CA LYS A 211 -10.82 -14.41 -15.85
C LYS A 211 -9.73 -15.47 -15.97
N SER A 212 -9.15 -15.87 -14.84
CA SER A 212 -8.24 -17.00 -14.74
C SER A 212 -8.51 -17.83 -13.50
N ALA A 213 -8.43 -19.15 -13.61
CA ALA A 213 -8.44 -20.05 -12.45
C ALA A 213 -7.13 -19.99 -11.62
N SER A 214 -6.06 -19.42 -12.19
CA SER A 214 -4.72 -19.36 -11.60
C SER A 214 -4.27 -17.90 -11.45
N THR A 215 -3.19 -17.50 -12.11
CA THR A 215 -2.53 -16.22 -11.91
C THR A 215 -2.64 -15.34 -13.15
N ILE A 216 -3.01 -14.08 -12.96
CA ILE A 216 -2.90 -13.05 -13.99
C ILE A 216 -1.73 -12.13 -13.64
N THR A 217 -0.75 -12.04 -14.53
CA THR A 217 0.38 -11.11 -14.42
C THR A 217 0.12 -9.89 -15.30
N ILE A 218 0.20 -8.70 -14.74
CA ILE A 218 0.10 -7.43 -15.46
C ILE A 218 1.52 -6.92 -15.68
N SER A 219 1.97 -6.91 -16.93
CA SER A 219 3.35 -6.54 -17.29
C SER A 219 3.48 -5.16 -17.93
N GLY A 220 2.38 -4.53 -18.31
CA GLY A 220 2.36 -3.17 -18.84
C GLY A 220 1.16 -2.37 -18.36
N ASP A 221 1.19 -1.07 -18.61
CA ASP A 221 0.16 -0.14 -18.16
C ASP A 221 -1.19 -0.39 -18.85
N LEU A 222 -2.25 -0.20 -18.07
CA LEU A 222 -3.63 -0.42 -18.51
C LEU A 222 -4.36 0.92 -18.47
N PHE A 223 -4.68 1.46 -19.64
CA PHE A 223 -5.33 2.74 -19.78
C PHE A 223 -6.78 2.61 -20.22
N TYR A 224 -7.59 3.59 -19.84
CA TYR A 224 -8.82 3.91 -20.52
C TYR A 224 -8.51 5.03 -21.52
N GLN A 225 -9.15 5.00 -22.67
CA GLN A 225 -8.98 6.05 -23.68
C GLN A 225 -9.36 7.41 -23.06
N ASP A 226 -8.44 8.37 -23.09
CA ASP A 226 -8.64 9.67 -22.47
C ASP A 226 -9.39 10.61 -23.42
N VAL A 227 -10.71 10.48 -23.42
CA VAL A 227 -11.63 11.32 -24.21
C VAL A 227 -12.84 11.71 -23.35
N PRO A 228 -13.52 12.83 -23.68
CA PRO A 228 -14.82 13.14 -23.08
C PRO A 228 -15.84 12.03 -23.38
N TYR A 229 -16.45 11.47 -22.33
CA TYR A 229 -17.51 10.48 -22.46
C TYR A 229 -18.86 11.18 -22.58
N GLY A 230 -19.63 10.88 -23.63
CA GLY A 230 -20.95 11.46 -23.86
C GLY A 230 -22.05 10.83 -22.99
N SER A 231 -21.85 9.60 -22.53
CA SER A 231 -22.78 8.86 -21.68
C SER A 231 -22.06 7.83 -20.80
N THR A 232 -22.78 7.28 -19.82
CA THR A 232 -22.25 6.20 -18.95
C THR A 232 -22.02 4.88 -19.70
N LYS A 233 -22.60 4.71 -20.90
CA LYS A 233 -22.36 3.53 -21.75
C LYS A 233 -21.03 3.60 -22.49
N ASP A 234 -20.47 4.80 -22.65
CA ASP A 234 -19.20 5.03 -23.32
C ASP A 234 -18.01 4.82 -22.38
N LEU A 235 -18.27 4.63 -21.09
CA LEU A 235 -17.24 4.33 -20.09
C LEU A 235 -16.62 2.95 -20.38
N PRO A 236 -15.31 2.89 -20.68
CA PRO A 236 -14.61 1.63 -20.81
C PRO A 236 -14.45 0.96 -19.45
N GLN A 237 -14.51 -0.37 -19.42
CA GLN A 237 -14.30 -1.13 -18.20
C GLN A 237 -13.47 -2.38 -18.43
N LEU A 238 -12.40 -2.49 -17.65
CA LEU A 238 -11.59 -3.71 -17.56
C LEU A 238 -11.79 -4.33 -16.18
N VAL A 239 -12.17 -5.61 -16.15
CA VAL A 239 -12.27 -6.40 -14.93
C VAL A 239 -11.26 -7.53 -15.02
N ILE A 240 -10.39 -7.66 -14.02
CA ILE A 240 -9.38 -8.71 -13.93
C ILE A 240 -9.71 -9.55 -12.71
N SER A 241 -10.00 -10.82 -12.94
CA SER A 241 -10.37 -11.77 -11.90
C SER A 241 -9.49 -13.01 -11.99
N ALA A 242 -8.78 -13.31 -10.91
CA ALA A 242 -7.86 -14.43 -10.84
C ALA A 242 -7.71 -14.91 -9.40
N ARG A 243 -7.13 -16.10 -9.18
CA ARG A 243 -6.72 -16.47 -7.82
C ARG A 243 -5.65 -15.52 -7.32
N ASN A 244 -4.61 -15.29 -8.13
CA ASN A 244 -3.55 -14.33 -7.82
C ASN A 244 -3.43 -13.29 -8.93
N ILE A 245 -3.27 -12.03 -8.57
CA ILE A 245 -2.97 -10.94 -9.50
C ILE A 245 -1.60 -10.38 -9.14
N ILE A 246 -0.68 -10.42 -10.10
CA ILE A 246 0.71 -9.98 -9.93
C ILE A 246 0.94 -8.78 -10.83
N ILE A 247 1.42 -7.68 -10.27
CA ILE A 247 1.76 -6.47 -11.03
C ILE A 247 3.29 -6.37 -11.08
N ASN A 248 3.83 -6.25 -12.28
CA ASN A 248 5.27 -6.10 -12.49
C ASN A 248 5.76 -4.69 -12.15
N ASP A 249 7.04 -4.58 -11.84
CA ASP A 249 7.72 -3.35 -11.41
C ASP A 249 7.66 -2.21 -12.44
N SER A 250 7.63 -2.54 -13.73
CA SER A 250 7.50 -1.58 -14.83
C SER A 250 6.17 -0.84 -14.84
N VAL A 251 5.10 -1.46 -14.33
CA VAL A 251 3.74 -0.91 -14.38
C VAL A 251 3.62 0.28 -13.44
N SER A 252 3.09 1.38 -13.95
CA SER A 252 2.89 2.64 -13.25
C SER A 252 1.41 3.02 -13.16
N THR A 253 0.57 2.60 -14.12
CA THR A 253 -0.88 2.90 -14.10
C THR A 253 -1.72 1.69 -14.48
N ILE A 254 -2.74 1.42 -13.68
CA ILE A 254 -3.76 0.41 -13.94
C ILE A 254 -5.13 1.05 -13.85
N ASN A 255 -5.92 1.01 -14.92
CA ASN A 255 -7.34 1.33 -14.91
C ASN A 255 -8.12 0.02 -15.04
N ALA A 256 -8.46 -0.60 -13.91
CA ALA A 256 -9.14 -1.89 -13.88
C ALA A 256 -9.70 -2.18 -12.49
N TRP A 257 -10.69 -3.08 -12.44
CA TRP A 257 -11.10 -3.75 -11.21
C TRP A 257 -10.22 -4.97 -11.00
N LEU A 258 -9.65 -5.13 -9.80
CA LEU A 258 -8.78 -6.25 -9.46
C LEU A 258 -9.47 -7.15 -8.44
N LEU A 259 -9.80 -8.37 -8.85
CA LEU A 259 -10.60 -9.33 -8.08
C LEU A 259 -9.77 -10.60 -7.82
N GLY A 260 -9.14 -10.66 -6.66
CA GLY A 260 -8.38 -11.82 -6.15
C GLY A 260 -9.30 -12.85 -5.49
N LYS A 261 -9.68 -13.91 -6.22
CA LYS A 261 -10.57 -14.97 -5.75
C LYS A 261 -9.82 -15.99 -4.90
N GLY A 262 -9.88 -15.86 -3.56
CA GLY A 262 -9.26 -16.85 -2.67
C GLY A 262 -7.73 -16.82 -2.68
N GLY A 263 -7.16 -15.68 -3.04
CA GLY A 263 -5.71 -15.48 -3.15
C GLY A 263 -5.34 -14.01 -2.99
N TYR A 264 -4.31 -13.53 -3.69
CA TYR A 264 -3.71 -12.23 -3.39
C TYR A 264 -3.53 -11.31 -4.59
N VAL A 265 -3.44 -10.01 -4.31
CA VAL A 265 -2.95 -8.99 -5.25
C VAL A 265 -1.58 -8.52 -4.75
N SER A 266 -0.56 -8.59 -5.58
CA SER A 266 0.80 -8.11 -5.28
C SER A 266 1.19 -7.02 -6.25
N THR A 267 1.56 -5.85 -5.74
CA THR A 267 1.89 -4.68 -6.58
C THR A 267 3.31 -4.71 -7.14
N CYS A 268 4.13 -5.69 -6.75
CA CYS A 268 5.50 -5.87 -7.20
C CYS A 268 5.88 -7.37 -7.11
N GLY A 269 5.83 -8.07 -8.24
CA GLY A 269 6.27 -9.46 -8.36
C GLY A 269 5.46 -10.48 -7.57
N ALA A 270 5.78 -11.75 -7.73
CA ALA A 270 5.10 -12.84 -7.02
C ALA A 270 5.44 -12.85 -5.52
N MET A 271 4.54 -13.40 -4.71
CA MET A 271 4.79 -13.68 -3.30
C MET A 271 5.25 -15.14 -3.15
N PRO A 272 6.47 -15.39 -2.61
CA PRO A 272 7.00 -16.76 -2.50
C PRO A 272 6.29 -17.57 -1.41
N SER A 273 5.81 -16.93 -0.35
CA SER A 273 5.03 -17.56 0.73
C SER A 273 4.23 -16.53 1.51
N SER A 274 3.26 -16.99 2.30
CA SER A 274 2.52 -16.14 3.23
C SER A 274 3.47 -15.55 4.27
N GLY A 275 3.46 -14.23 4.45
CA GLY A 275 4.33 -13.53 5.40
C GLY A 275 5.66 -13.03 4.83
N ALA A 276 6.06 -13.46 3.63
CA ALA A 276 7.30 -13.03 2.97
C ALA A 276 7.18 -11.64 2.29
N TRP A 277 6.49 -10.68 2.93
CA TRP A 277 6.04 -9.42 2.32
C TRP A 277 7.20 -8.54 1.82
N PHE A 278 8.38 -8.68 2.43
CA PHE A 278 9.60 -7.95 2.07
C PHE A 278 10.59 -8.78 1.23
N SER A 279 10.24 -10.01 0.86
CA SER A 279 11.14 -10.85 0.04
C SER A 279 11.48 -10.14 -1.26
N ASP A 280 12.76 -10.16 -1.62
CA ASP A 280 13.28 -9.63 -2.89
C ASP A 280 13.05 -8.12 -3.11
N LEU A 281 12.69 -7.39 -2.05
CA LEU A 281 12.56 -5.94 -2.07
C LEU A 281 13.82 -5.28 -1.50
N ASN A 282 14.26 -4.22 -2.18
CA ASN A 282 15.34 -3.36 -1.71
C ASN A 282 15.14 -1.94 -2.26
N SER A 283 16.11 -1.05 -2.04
CA SER A 283 15.99 0.35 -2.45
C SER A 283 15.94 0.56 -3.97
N SER A 284 16.39 -0.39 -4.78
CA SER A 284 16.45 -0.31 -6.26
C SER A 284 15.42 -1.18 -6.99
N ARG A 285 14.59 -1.96 -6.28
CA ARG A 285 13.54 -2.81 -6.87
C ARG A 285 12.17 -2.18 -6.68
N CYS A 286 11.33 -2.18 -7.73
CA CYS A 286 9.97 -1.62 -7.69
C CYS A 286 9.91 -0.15 -7.28
N THR A 287 10.82 0.65 -7.86
CA THR A 287 10.98 2.09 -7.60
C THR A 287 10.01 2.97 -8.38
N ASN A 288 9.24 2.42 -9.32
CA ASN A 288 8.22 3.16 -10.05
C ASN A 288 6.94 3.25 -9.21
N PRO A 289 6.38 4.46 -9.03
CA PRO A 289 5.13 4.63 -8.33
C PRO A 289 4.00 3.96 -9.11
N LEU A 290 3.04 3.39 -8.39
CA LEU A 290 1.90 2.69 -9.00
C LEU A 290 0.59 3.39 -8.65
N ARG A 291 -0.22 3.70 -9.66
CA ARG A 291 -1.58 4.17 -9.50
C ARG A 291 -2.56 3.13 -10.02
N ILE A 292 -3.44 2.65 -9.15
CA ILE A 292 -4.54 1.75 -9.52
C ILE A 292 -5.83 2.55 -9.41
N ASN A 293 -6.52 2.73 -10.54
CA ASN A 293 -7.82 3.35 -10.60
C ASN A 293 -8.88 2.25 -10.74
N GLY A 294 -9.56 1.96 -9.64
CA GLY A 294 -10.59 0.92 -9.56
C GLY A 294 -10.61 0.21 -8.20
N PRO A 295 -11.66 -0.58 -7.94
CA PRO A 295 -11.82 -1.36 -6.74
C PRO A 295 -10.87 -2.56 -6.74
N ILE A 296 -10.41 -2.92 -5.54
CA ILE A 296 -9.59 -4.09 -5.28
C ILE A 296 -10.30 -4.92 -4.22
N ILE A 297 -10.57 -6.18 -4.55
CA ILE A 297 -11.11 -7.16 -3.59
C ILE A 297 -10.18 -8.36 -3.65
N ALA A 298 -9.58 -8.72 -2.52
CA ALA A 298 -8.68 -9.87 -2.41
C ALA A 298 -8.61 -10.35 -0.97
N ASP A 299 -8.19 -11.60 -0.75
CA ASP A 299 -7.93 -12.09 0.62
C ASP A 299 -6.71 -11.39 1.21
N ASN A 300 -5.71 -11.10 0.37
CA ASN A 300 -4.50 -10.37 0.78
C ASN A 300 -4.12 -9.35 -0.29
N LEU A 301 -3.86 -8.12 0.14
CA LEU A 301 -3.32 -7.05 -0.71
C LEU A 301 -1.90 -6.70 -0.23
N TYR A 302 -0.91 -7.04 -1.05
CA TYR A 302 0.49 -6.79 -0.77
C TYR A 302 0.98 -5.56 -1.53
N LEU A 303 1.15 -4.48 -0.76
CA LEU A 303 1.67 -3.19 -1.20
C LEU A 303 3.20 -3.22 -1.10
N ARG A 304 3.86 -3.45 -2.22
CA ARG A 304 5.29 -3.80 -2.31
C ARG A 304 6.11 -2.84 -3.17
N ARG A 305 5.55 -1.71 -3.61
CA ARG A 305 6.34 -0.64 -4.24
C ARG A 305 7.25 0.01 -3.24
N THR A 306 8.41 0.38 -3.73
CA THR A 306 9.47 1.01 -2.95
C THR A 306 9.73 2.45 -3.40
N ALA A 307 8.92 2.98 -4.32
CA ALA A 307 8.96 4.38 -4.76
C ALA A 307 8.72 5.38 -3.61
N GLY A 308 9.06 6.65 -3.84
CA GLY A 308 8.84 7.72 -2.86
C GLY A 308 9.65 7.56 -1.57
N ALA A 309 9.18 8.23 -0.51
CA ALA A 309 9.82 8.23 0.81
C ALA A 309 11.33 8.54 0.79
N SER A 310 11.77 9.37 -0.16
CA SER A 310 13.16 9.79 -0.30
C SER A 310 13.52 10.86 0.73
N SER A 311 14.81 11.19 0.86
CA SER A 311 15.26 12.25 1.77
C SER A 311 14.67 13.63 1.44
N THR A 312 14.36 13.89 0.16
CA THR A 312 13.79 15.14 -0.33
C THR A 312 12.26 15.13 -0.28
N ASN A 313 11.62 14.01 -0.59
CA ASN A 313 10.16 13.87 -0.66
C ASN A 313 9.67 12.70 0.20
N ARG A 314 9.75 12.85 1.53
CA ARG A 314 9.42 11.78 2.50
C ARG A 314 7.94 11.37 2.52
N GLY A 315 7.04 12.30 2.20
CA GLY A 315 5.60 12.08 2.15
C GLY A 315 5.07 11.57 0.80
N GLU A 316 5.93 11.47 -0.22
CA GLU A 316 5.49 11.00 -1.54
C GLU A 316 5.10 9.51 -1.49
N PRO A 317 3.88 9.15 -1.94
CA PRO A 317 3.42 7.78 -1.89
C PRO A 317 4.06 6.93 -2.98
N ALA A 318 4.35 5.68 -2.61
CA ALA A 318 4.76 4.66 -3.56
C ALA A 318 3.58 4.12 -4.37
N GLU A 319 2.40 4.11 -3.75
CA GLU A 319 1.19 3.54 -4.33
C GLU A 319 -0.01 4.45 -4.06
N ILE A 320 -0.84 4.65 -5.07
CA ILE A 320 -2.11 5.36 -4.97
C ILE A 320 -3.19 4.41 -5.46
N LEU A 321 -4.10 4.04 -4.57
CA LEU A 321 -5.26 3.20 -4.86
C LEU A 321 -6.48 4.11 -4.87
N ASN A 322 -7.02 4.36 -6.06
CA ASN A 322 -7.98 5.41 -6.30
C ASN A 322 -9.29 4.84 -6.82
N LEU A 323 -10.32 4.86 -6.00
CA LEU A 323 -11.66 4.47 -6.43
C LEU A 323 -12.34 5.67 -7.10
N ARG A 324 -12.30 5.68 -8.43
CA ARG A 324 -12.84 6.78 -9.23
C ARG A 324 -14.37 6.68 -9.40
N PRO A 325 -15.06 7.80 -9.66
CA PRO A 325 -16.50 7.83 -9.91
C PRO A 325 -16.96 6.99 -11.12
N ASP A 326 -16.10 6.82 -12.12
CA ASP A 326 -16.36 6.00 -13.32
C ASP A 326 -16.78 4.56 -12.97
N THR A 327 -16.20 4.00 -11.92
CA THR A 327 -16.50 2.66 -11.40
C THR A 327 -17.99 2.54 -11.02
N TYR A 328 -18.51 3.54 -10.30
CA TYR A 328 -19.91 3.54 -9.86
C TYR A 328 -20.87 3.78 -11.02
N LEU A 329 -20.53 4.73 -11.89
CA LEU A 329 -21.34 5.09 -13.05
C LEU A 329 -21.44 3.94 -14.06
N TRP A 330 -20.33 3.25 -14.30
CA TRP A 330 -20.32 2.06 -15.15
C TRP A 330 -21.14 0.92 -14.53
N SER A 331 -20.96 0.65 -13.24
CA SER A 331 -21.72 -0.40 -12.54
C SER A 331 -23.23 -0.12 -12.55
N GLN A 332 -23.65 1.14 -12.40
CA GLN A 332 -25.04 1.55 -12.51
C GLN A 332 -25.58 1.32 -13.93
N SER A 333 -24.80 1.69 -14.95
CA SER A 333 -25.14 1.47 -16.36
C SER A 333 -25.33 -0.02 -16.66
N GLU A 334 -24.44 -0.90 -16.20
CA GLU A 334 -24.60 -2.34 -16.36
C GLU A 334 -25.78 -2.91 -15.59
N SER A 335 -26.00 -2.48 -14.34
CA SER A 335 -27.17 -2.93 -13.58
C SER A 335 -28.48 -2.50 -14.23
N SER A 336 -28.53 -1.35 -14.90
CA SER A 336 -29.73 -0.89 -15.61
C SER A 336 -30.08 -1.76 -16.83
N LYS A 337 -29.13 -2.55 -17.35
CA LYS A 337 -29.37 -3.52 -18.43
C LYS A 337 -29.97 -4.84 -17.94
N SER A 338 -29.81 -5.16 -16.66
CA SER A 338 -30.32 -6.36 -16.00
C SER A 338 -31.49 -5.99 -15.07
N SER A 339 -32.71 -6.05 -15.60
CA SER A 339 -34.00 -5.89 -14.89
C SER A 339 -34.03 -4.85 -13.76
N SER A 340 -34.43 -3.63 -14.10
CA SER A 340 -34.68 -2.55 -13.15
C SER A 340 -35.67 -2.97 -12.05
N ILE A 341 -35.28 -2.89 -10.78
CA ILE A 341 -36.24 -2.61 -9.71
C ILE A 341 -36.56 -1.11 -9.84
N GLY A 342 -37.71 -0.80 -10.44
CA GLY A 342 -38.27 0.53 -10.42
C GLY A 342 -39.00 0.77 -9.10
N THR A 343 -38.80 1.94 -8.50
CA THR A 343 -39.63 2.40 -7.38
C THR A 343 -41.08 2.50 -7.85
N GLN A 344 -41.92 1.52 -7.52
CA GLN A 344 -43.32 1.53 -7.92
C GLN A 344 -44.17 2.49 -7.06
N PHE A 345 -43.75 2.75 -5.82
CA PHE A 345 -44.47 3.63 -4.90
C PHE A 345 -43.53 4.19 -3.83
N VAL A 346 -43.64 5.49 -3.55
CA VAL A 346 -43.03 6.15 -2.38
C VAL A 346 -44.17 6.61 -1.50
N ARG A 347 -44.20 6.15 -0.24
CA ARG A 347 -45.13 6.65 0.78
C ARG A 347 -44.35 7.39 1.84
N GLU A 348 -44.44 8.71 1.80
CA GLU A 348 -44.00 9.56 2.91
C GLU A 348 -44.90 9.29 4.12
N LEU A 349 -44.30 8.93 5.26
CA LEU A 349 -45.01 8.87 6.53
C LEU A 349 -44.87 10.24 7.21
N PRO A 350 -45.96 10.79 7.80
CA PRO A 350 -45.86 12.05 8.53
C PRO A 350 -44.87 11.93 9.70
N PRO A 351 -44.14 13.02 10.02
CA PRO A 351 -43.18 13.04 11.11
C PRO A 351 -43.87 12.61 12.41
N ARG A 352 -43.26 11.63 13.10
CA ARG A 352 -43.68 11.29 14.47
C ARG A 352 -43.09 12.35 15.40
N PHE A 353 -43.96 13.13 16.02
CA PHE A 353 -43.63 14.01 17.14
C PHE A 353 -43.48 13.21 18.43
#